data_AF-D8UDW2-F1
#
_entry.id   AF-D8UDW2-F1
#
_cell.length_a   1.000
_cell.length_b   1.000
_cell.length_c   1.000
_cell.angle_alpha   90.00
_cell.angle_beta   90.00
_cell.angle_gamma   90.00
#
_symmetry.space_group_name_H-M   'P 1'
#
loop_
_entity.id
_entity.type
_entity.pdbx_description
1 polymer ?
#
loop_
_entity_poly.entity_id
_entity_poly.type
_entity_poly.pdbx_seq_one_letter_code
_entity_poly.pdbx_strand_id
1 'polypeptide(L)'
;MPPPRAAVTHSAAQLLLSAFVSPVCFNQVCQQDADRAFLLAVAVPLLAAAAVVSYLMRSPPAELTDSGRVFEDPSTGTRFEAPEGVVPERDKNGELAFRPISYTPWPVDEGVEGERVRLAVGPVGSRQLRTYVFARVLPVPSDILTVTLPRPLGVVLEYEERFRRATVVDLIEGTYADQRRKKAALNSDLVKDAVLPGDVLRAVTATNFVYPTRALFGAAPPERHIHYCLRLFLITQVVYGADKQSWSSICGALKRGEARDGDVTLVLERRRPRPPKEPRDGSALDIFA
;
A
#
# COMPACT_ATOMS: atom_id res chain seq x y z
N MET A 1 22.96 -10.99 17.19
CA MET A 1 23.29 -9.56 17.04
C MET A 1 22.22 -8.74 17.74
N PRO A 2 22.55 -7.99 18.81
CA PRO A 2 21.60 -7.15 19.53
C PRO A 2 21.34 -5.83 18.78
N PRO A 3 20.16 -5.20 18.94
CA PRO A 3 19.87 -3.90 18.32
C PRO A 3 20.56 -2.74 19.07
N PRO A 4 20.90 -1.64 18.38
CA PRO A 4 21.50 -0.47 19.00
C PRO A 4 20.47 0.26 19.90
N ARG A 5 20.93 0.63 21.10
CA ARG A 5 20.18 1.44 22.08
C ARG A 5 20.00 2.85 21.53
N ALA A 6 18.75 3.32 21.46
CA ALA A 6 18.42 4.72 21.22
C ALA A 6 18.90 5.56 22.41
N ALA A 7 19.92 6.38 22.18
CA ALA A 7 20.38 7.37 23.15
C ALA A 7 19.41 8.55 23.17
N VAL A 8 18.90 8.80 24.36
CA VAL A 8 18.07 9.91 24.82
C VAL A 8 18.52 11.26 24.25
N THR A 9 17.70 11.88 23.40
CA THR A 9 17.80 13.28 22.98
C THR A 9 16.87 14.16 23.83
N HIS A 10 17.16 14.32 25.12
CA HIS A 10 16.41 15.23 26.00
C HIS A 10 17.17 16.49 26.42
N SER A 11 18.46 16.65 26.07
CA SER A 11 19.26 17.77 26.58
C SER A 11 19.22 19.07 25.76
N ALA A 12 18.69 19.07 24.52
CA ALA A 12 18.69 20.29 23.70
C ALA A 12 17.53 21.25 24.02
N ALA A 13 16.38 20.74 24.47
CA ALA A 13 15.19 21.55 24.71
C ALA A 13 15.24 22.37 26.00
N GLN A 14 16.00 21.93 27.02
CA GLN A 14 16.09 22.64 28.31
C GLN A 14 17.00 23.88 28.28
N LEU A 15 17.92 24.00 27.32
CA LEU A 15 18.79 25.18 27.17
C LEU A 15 18.11 26.37 26.49
N LEU A 16 16.98 26.17 25.82
CA LEU A 16 16.25 27.25 25.12
C LEU A 16 15.27 28.02 26.01
N LEU A 17 14.90 27.49 27.18
CA LEU A 17 13.87 28.11 28.03
C LEU A 17 14.42 29.06 29.10
N SER A 18 15.72 29.01 29.41
CA SER A 18 16.33 29.92 30.39
C SER A 18 16.87 31.23 29.79
N ALA A 19 16.74 31.43 28.47
CA ALA A 19 17.32 32.58 27.76
C ALA A 19 16.39 33.81 27.60
N PHE A 20 15.18 33.77 28.15
CA PHE A 20 14.15 34.82 27.95
C PHE A 20 13.92 35.72 29.18
N VAL A 21 14.92 35.89 30.03
CA VAL A 21 14.87 36.96 31.05
C VAL A 21 15.68 38.13 30.51
N SER A 22 15.00 39.12 29.94
CA SER A 22 15.62 40.36 29.47
C SER A 22 16.30 41.04 30.67
N PRO A 23 17.61 41.30 30.64
CA PRO A 23 18.24 42.10 31.69
C PRO A 23 17.61 43.49 31.68
N VAL A 24 17.22 44.00 32.86
CA VAL A 24 16.68 45.35 32.99
C VAL A 24 17.82 46.34 32.74
N CYS A 25 17.80 47.00 31.58
CA CYS A 25 18.79 47.99 31.18
C CYS A 25 18.31 49.41 31.49
N PHE A 26 19.15 50.21 32.15
CA PHE A 26 18.85 51.62 32.50
C PHE A 26 19.59 52.65 31.62
N ASN A 27 20.51 52.22 30.74
CA ASN A 27 21.27 53.07 29.84
C ASN A 27 21.10 52.66 28.38
N GLN A 28 21.16 53.62 27.46
CA GLN A 28 20.97 53.42 26.02
C GLN A 28 21.96 52.42 25.41
N VAL A 29 23.21 52.41 25.89
CA VAL A 29 24.24 51.45 25.44
C VAL A 29 23.86 50.01 25.82
N CYS A 30 23.39 49.81 27.05
CA CYS A 30 22.92 48.51 27.53
C CYS A 30 21.71 48.03 26.72
N GLN A 31 20.78 48.92 26.39
CA GLN A 31 19.61 48.59 25.58
C GLN A 31 20.00 48.16 24.17
N GLN A 32 20.95 48.85 23.53
CA GLN A 32 21.45 48.46 22.20
C GLN A 32 22.14 47.10 22.20
N ASP A 33 22.90 46.78 23.25
CA ASP A 33 23.56 45.47 23.37
C ASP A 33 22.55 44.35 23.67
N ALA A 34 21.54 44.61 24.49
CA ALA A 34 20.45 43.68 24.75
C ALA A 34 19.62 43.41 23.49
N ASP A 35 19.29 44.45 22.72
CA ASP A 35 18.55 44.32 21.45
C ASP A 35 19.36 43.51 20.42
N ARG A 36 20.67 43.75 20.32
CA ARG A 36 21.55 42.94 19.45
C ARG A 36 21.62 41.48 19.89
N ALA A 37 21.76 41.22 21.18
CA ALA A 37 21.80 39.86 21.72
C ALA A 37 20.48 39.13 21.48
N PHE A 38 19.34 39.80 21.67
CA PHE A 38 18.02 39.26 21.39
C PHE A 38 17.84 38.94 19.89
N LEU A 39 18.21 39.86 19.01
CA LEU A 39 18.13 39.66 17.57
C LEU A 39 18.99 38.47 17.11
N LEU A 40 20.20 38.32 17.65
CA LEU A 40 21.06 37.16 17.35
C LEU A 40 20.45 35.86 17.90
N ALA A 41 19.91 35.87 19.11
CA ALA A 41 19.30 34.72 19.74
C ALA A 41 18.05 34.21 18.98
N VAL A 42 17.32 35.09 18.29
CA VAL A 42 16.16 34.71 17.47
C VAL A 42 16.55 34.40 16.02
N ALA A 43 17.43 35.20 15.42
CA ALA A 43 17.79 35.05 14.01
C ALA A 43 18.62 33.78 13.75
N VAL A 44 19.56 33.42 14.63
CA VAL A 44 20.43 32.25 14.41
C VAL A 44 19.63 30.94 14.40
N PRO A 45 18.74 30.64 15.35
CA PRO A 45 17.90 29.44 15.30
C PRO A 45 16.95 29.42 14.10
N LEU A 46 16.37 30.56 13.72
CA LEU A 46 15.50 30.65 12.55
C LEU A 46 16.27 30.38 11.25
N LEU A 47 17.47 30.94 11.09
CA LEU A 47 18.32 30.66 9.94
C LEU A 47 18.79 29.21 9.93
N ALA A 48 19.15 28.65 11.08
CA ALA A 48 19.51 27.23 11.19
C ALA A 48 18.33 26.31 10.82
N ALA A 49 17.13 26.61 11.31
CA ALA A 49 15.91 25.88 10.96
C ALA A 49 15.59 26.00 9.47
N ALA A 50 15.70 27.21 8.90
CA ALA A 50 15.48 27.44 7.47
C ALA A 50 16.52 26.71 6.61
N ALA A 51 17.78 26.66 7.02
CA ALA A 51 18.84 25.92 6.35
C ALA A 51 18.60 24.40 6.40
N VAL A 52 18.17 23.86 7.54
CA VAL A 52 17.80 22.45 7.68
C VAL A 52 16.61 22.10 6.80
N VAL A 53 15.55 22.92 6.82
CA VAL A 53 14.38 22.73 5.95
C VAL A 53 14.79 22.81 4.48
N SER A 54 15.62 23.78 4.10
CA SER A 54 16.12 23.93 2.73
C SER A 54 16.97 22.73 2.31
N TYR A 55 17.77 22.17 3.22
CA TYR A 55 18.55 20.97 2.97
C TYR A 55 17.67 19.72 2.81
N LEU A 56 16.66 19.54 3.66
CA LEU A 56 15.70 18.43 3.57
C LEU A 56 14.81 18.53 2.32
N MET A 57 14.52 19.74 1.87
CA MET A 57 13.76 20.01 0.65
C MET A 57 14.65 20.08 -0.60
N ARG A 58 15.97 19.95 -0.47
CA ARG A 58 16.89 19.97 -1.60
C ARG A 58 16.59 18.75 -2.46
N SER A 59 16.35 18.97 -3.75
CA SER A 59 16.28 17.88 -4.71
C SER A 59 17.55 17.02 -4.59
N PRO A 60 17.43 15.68 -4.58
CA PRO A 60 18.59 14.81 -4.56
C PRO A 60 19.52 15.13 -5.74
N PRO A 61 20.83 14.89 -5.60
CA PRO A 61 21.80 15.17 -6.65
C PRO A 61 21.40 14.48 -7.96
N ALA A 62 21.47 15.21 -9.07
CA ALA A 62 21.01 14.77 -10.39
C ALA A 62 21.66 13.44 -10.83
N GLU A 63 22.86 13.15 -10.33
CA GLU A 63 23.63 11.93 -10.55
C GLU A 63 22.85 10.65 -10.21
N LEU A 64 21.95 10.68 -9.21
CA LEU A 64 21.12 9.52 -8.82
C LEU A 64 19.93 9.27 -9.76
N THR A 65 19.42 10.34 -10.38
CA THR A 65 18.39 10.28 -11.43
C THR A 65 18.99 9.81 -12.75
N ASP A 66 20.18 10.31 -13.11
CA ASP A 66 20.86 9.97 -14.35
C ASP A 66 21.42 8.54 -14.33
N SER A 67 21.77 8.02 -13.14
CA SER A 67 22.20 6.62 -12.98
C SER A 67 21.06 5.60 -13.13
N GLY A 68 19.81 6.06 -13.31
CA GLY A 68 18.63 5.19 -13.34
C GLY A 68 18.41 4.43 -12.04
N ARG A 69 18.87 4.95 -10.89
CA ARG A 69 18.63 4.32 -9.57
C ARG A 69 17.35 4.80 -8.93
N VAL A 70 17.05 6.09 -9.11
CA VAL A 70 15.86 6.73 -8.55
C VAL A 70 14.79 6.80 -9.63
N PHE A 71 13.69 6.10 -9.39
CA PHE A 71 12.52 6.10 -10.25
C PHE A 71 11.43 6.95 -9.62
N GLU A 72 10.95 7.94 -10.36
CA GLU A 72 9.76 8.69 -9.98
C GLU A 72 8.56 8.08 -10.70
N ASP A 73 7.58 7.61 -9.93
CA ASP A 73 6.29 7.22 -10.50
C ASP A 73 5.54 8.51 -10.88
N PRO A 74 5.31 8.80 -12.18
CA PRO A 74 4.71 10.06 -12.62
C PRO A 74 3.28 10.26 -12.08
N SER A 75 2.61 9.17 -11.69
CA SER A 75 1.23 9.22 -11.20
C SER A 75 1.12 9.56 -9.72
N THR A 76 2.13 9.23 -8.91
CA THR A 76 2.13 9.47 -7.45
C THR A 76 3.15 10.51 -7.01
N GLY A 77 4.15 10.78 -7.84
CA GLY A 77 5.34 11.53 -7.46
C GLY A 77 6.20 10.81 -6.40
N THR A 78 5.93 9.53 -6.11
CA THR A 78 6.77 8.78 -5.17
C THR A 78 8.05 8.37 -5.86
N ARG A 79 9.17 8.64 -5.18
CA ARG A 79 10.51 8.27 -5.61
C ARG A 79 10.91 6.96 -4.95
N PHE A 80 11.37 6.01 -5.75
CA PHE A 80 11.89 4.73 -5.30
C PHE A 80 13.36 4.64 -5.66
N GLU A 81 14.18 4.21 -4.73
CA GLU A 81 15.59 3.89 -5.00
C GLU A 81 15.71 2.37 -5.15
N ALA A 82 16.08 1.92 -6.35
CA ALA A 82 16.35 0.51 -6.58
C ALA A 82 17.75 0.13 -6.04
N PRO A 83 17.93 -1.09 -5.51
CA PRO A 83 19.25 -1.61 -5.18
C PRO A 83 20.21 -1.58 -6.38
N GLU A 84 21.51 -1.53 -6.10
CA GLU A 84 22.51 -1.44 -7.16
C GLU A 84 22.43 -2.63 -8.14
N GLY A 85 22.38 -2.35 -9.44
CA GLY A 85 22.36 -3.38 -10.50
C GLY A 85 20.98 -3.94 -10.84
N VAL A 86 19.91 -3.40 -10.25
CA VAL A 86 18.53 -3.88 -10.48
C VAL A 86 17.79 -2.94 -11.43
N VAL A 87 17.36 -3.48 -12.58
CA VAL A 87 16.49 -2.77 -13.53
C VAL A 87 15.03 -3.09 -13.19
N PRO A 88 14.18 -2.10 -12.92
CA PRO A 88 12.78 -2.37 -12.62
C PRO A 88 12.03 -2.79 -13.88
N GLU A 89 11.15 -3.78 -13.71
CA GLU A 89 10.23 -4.24 -14.71
C GLU A 89 9.25 -3.13 -15.10
N ARG A 90 9.12 -2.93 -16.41
CA ARG A 90 8.11 -2.07 -17.01
C ARG A 90 7.11 -2.91 -17.79
N ASP A 91 5.84 -2.58 -17.67
CA ASP A 91 4.78 -3.16 -18.48
C ASP A 91 4.92 -2.70 -19.95
N LYS A 92 4.11 -3.27 -20.85
CA LYS A 92 4.02 -2.94 -22.28
C LYS A 92 3.77 -1.46 -22.56
N ASN A 93 3.19 -0.74 -21.59
CA ASN A 93 2.93 0.69 -21.66
C ASN A 93 4.10 1.57 -21.17
N GLY A 94 5.22 0.95 -20.75
CA GLY A 94 6.37 1.64 -20.15
C GLY A 94 6.18 2.04 -18.68
N GLU A 95 5.05 1.70 -18.07
CA GLU A 95 4.73 1.94 -16.66
C GLU A 95 5.42 0.91 -15.75
N LEU A 96 5.77 1.29 -14.52
CA LEU A 96 6.42 0.40 -13.55
C LEU A 96 5.46 -0.71 -13.10
N ALA A 97 5.99 -1.93 -12.98
CA ALA A 97 5.29 -3.04 -12.35
C ALA A 97 5.62 -3.11 -10.85
N PHE A 98 4.61 -3.41 -10.02
CA PHE A 98 4.74 -3.38 -8.57
C PHE A 98 4.43 -4.72 -7.91
N ARG A 99 5.09 -5.02 -6.81
CA ARG A 99 4.70 -6.08 -5.87
C ARG A 99 3.97 -5.43 -4.70
N PRO A 100 2.77 -5.91 -4.34
CA PRO A 100 2.08 -5.38 -3.18
C PRO A 100 2.67 -5.98 -1.90
N ILE A 101 3.33 -5.15 -1.08
CA ILE A 101 3.84 -5.56 0.23
C ILE A 101 3.12 -4.72 1.28
N SER A 102 2.10 -5.31 1.94
CA SER A 102 1.19 -4.53 2.79
C SER A 102 0.60 -3.37 1.99
N TYR A 103 0.58 -2.14 2.50
CA TYR A 103 0.08 -0.95 1.80
C TYR A 103 1.06 -0.30 0.81
N THR A 104 2.31 -0.78 0.76
CA THR A 104 3.35 -0.13 -0.04
C THR A 104 3.54 -0.89 -1.35
N PRO A 105 3.33 -0.25 -2.51
CA PRO A 105 3.74 -0.82 -3.78
C PRO A 105 5.27 -0.77 -3.88
N TRP A 106 5.90 -1.91 -4.13
CA TRP A 106 7.35 -2.00 -4.31
C TRP A 106 7.67 -2.31 -5.77
N PRO A 107 8.55 -1.55 -6.46
CA PRO A 107 8.94 -1.89 -7.83
C PRO A 107 9.53 -3.31 -7.90
N VAL A 108 9.24 -4.02 -8.99
CA VAL A 108 9.70 -5.40 -9.22
C VAL A 108 10.84 -5.39 -10.23
N ASP A 109 11.79 -6.29 -10.07
CA ASP A 109 12.93 -6.44 -10.97
C ASP A 109 12.49 -7.09 -12.29
N GLU A 110 13.15 -6.75 -13.39
CA GLU A 110 12.89 -7.36 -14.69
C GLU A 110 13.10 -8.88 -14.66
N GLY A 111 12.14 -9.64 -15.21
CA GLY A 111 12.23 -11.10 -15.30
C GLY A 111 11.79 -11.86 -14.05
N VAL A 112 11.26 -11.19 -13.02
CA VAL A 112 10.72 -11.86 -11.83
C VAL A 112 9.55 -12.77 -12.20
N GLU A 113 9.58 -14.01 -11.71
CA GLU A 113 8.49 -14.96 -11.91
C GLU A 113 7.20 -14.49 -11.20
N GLY A 114 6.07 -14.60 -11.90
CA GLY A 114 4.77 -14.26 -11.35
C GLY A 114 3.70 -13.97 -12.40
N GLU A 115 2.47 -13.84 -11.94
CA GLU A 115 1.35 -13.43 -12.79
C GLU A 115 1.18 -11.91 -12.71
N ARG A 116 1.04 -11.26 -13.87
CA ARG A 116 0.86 -9.81 -13.99
C ARG A 116 -0.63 -9.49 -14.01
N VAL A 117 -1.07 -8.75 -13.00
CA VAL A 117 -2.49 -8.40 -12.81
C VAL A 117 -2.64 -6.90 -12.83
N ARG A 118 -3.54 -6.37 -13.67
CA ARG A 118 -3.85 -4.94 -13.74
C ARG A 118 -4.97 -4.61 -12.77
N LEU A 119 -4.68 -3.78 -11.76
CA LEU A 119 -5.60 -3.38 -10.71
C LEU A 119 -5.88 -1.88 -10.79
N ALA A 120 -7.15 -1.49 -10.68
CA ALA A 120 -7.54 -0.09 -10.64
C ALA A 120 -7.26 0.48 -9.25
N VAL A 121 -6.28 1.40 -9.15
CA VAL A 121 -5.84 2.03 -7.90
C VAL A 121 -5.74 3.54 -8.03
N GLY A 122 -5.68 4.24 -6.91
CA GLY A 122 -5.62 5.69 -6.86
C GLY A 122 -6.87 6.32 -6.28
N PRO A 123 -7.09 7.63 -6.48
CA PRO A 123 -8.21 8.35 -5.93
C PRO A 123 -9.57 7.75 -6.29
N VAL A 124 -10.51 7.72 -5.34
CA VAL A 124 -11.90 7.37 -5.63
C VAL A 124 -12.46 8.40 -6.63
N GLY A 125 -12.81 7.93 -7.84
CA GLY A 125 -13.28 8.77 -8.96
C GLY A 125 -12.27 8.94 -10.11
N SER A 126 -10.97 8.74 -9.87
CA SER A 126 -9.93 8.81 -10.91
C SER A 126 -8.91 7.67 -10.75
N ARG A 127 -9.42 6.44 -10.74
CA ARG A 127 -8.60 5.22 -10.61
C ARG A 127 -7.82 4.98 -11.89
N GLN A 128 -6.56 4.61 -11.75
CA GLN A 128 -5.68 4.23 -12.86
C GLN A 128 -5.35 2.74 -12.75
N LEU A 129 -5.30 2.07 -13.90
CA LEU A 129 -4.90 0.66 -13.95
C LEU A 129 -3.40 0.56 -13.77
N ARG A 130 -2.95 -0.09 -12.69
CA ARG A 130 -1.54 -0.38 -12.46
C ARG A 130 -1.27 -1.85 -12.48
N THR A 131 -0.08 -2.21 -12.94
CA THR A 131 0.33 -3.60 -13.07
C THR A 131 1.01 -4.07 -11.80
N TYR A 132 0.45 -5.12 -11.21
CA TYR A 132 0.98 -5.77 -10.02
C TYR A 132 1.44 -7.18 -10.36
N VAL A 133 2.59 -7.59 -9.83
CA VAL A 133 3.19 -8.91 -10.04
C VAL A 133 2.97 -9.77 -8.80
N PHE A 134 2.30 -10.90 -8.97
CA PHE A 134 2.03 -11.87 -7.91
C PHE A 134 2.80 -13.16 -8.16
N ALA A 135 3.77 -13.47 -7.30
CA ALA A 135 4.42 -14.78 -7.30
C ALA A 135 3.44 -15.84 -6.80
N ARG A 136 3.38 -17.02 -7.42
CA ARG A 136 2.51 -18.12 -6.95
C ARG A 136 3.02 -18.67 -5.60
N VAL A 137 2.11 -18.90 -4.66
CA VAL A 137 2.45 -19.37 -3.30
C VAL A 137 2.00 -20.81 -3.09
N LEU A 138 1.01 -21.27 -3.85
CA LEU A 138 0.60 -22.67 -3.78
C LEU A 138 1.65 -23.58 -4.44
N PRO A 139 1.99 -24.72 -3.82
CA PRO A 139 2.95 -25.69 -4.38
C PRO A 139 2.38 -26.50 -5.55
N VAL A 140 1.12 -26.28 -5.90
CA VAL A 140 0.37 -26.96 -6.95
C VAL A 140 0.11 -25.93 -8.06
N PRO A 141 0.01 -26.34 -9.35
CA PRO A 141 -0.41 -25.44 -10.41
C PRO A 141 -1.65 -24.62 -10.02
N SER A 142 -1.50 -23.31 -10.02
CA SER A 142 -2.50 -22.35 -9.57
C SER A 142 -2.61 -21.19 -10.55
N ASP A 143 -3.76 -20.52 -10.50
CA ASP A 143 -4.06 -19.31 -11.27
C ASP A 143 -4.34 -18.16 -10.31
N ILE A 144 -3.87 -16.96 -10.64
CA ILE A 144 -4.20 -15.74 -9.93
C ILE A 144 -5.45 -15.13 -10.56
N LEU A 145 -6.51 -15.01 -9.78
CA LEU A 145 -7.81 -14.49 -10.18
C LEU A 145 -8.05 -13.13 -9.55
N THR A 146 -8.77 -12.28 -10.28
CA THR A 146 -9.11 -10.93 -9.84
C THR A 146 -10.62 -10.80 -9.80
N VAL A 147 -11.18 -10.71 -8.60
CA VAL A 147 -12.63 -10.72 -8.40
C VAL A 147 -13.06 -9.43 -7.71
N THR A 148 -13.89 -8.63 -8.41
CA THR A 148 -14.41 -7.36 -7.91
C THR A 148 -15.81 -7.51 -7.37
N LEU A 149 -16.03 -7.25 -6.08
CA LEU A 149 -17.29 -7.40 -5.37
C LEU A 149 -17.73 -6.10 -4.69
N PRO A 150 -19.04 -5.81 -4.63
CA PRO A 150 -19.56 -4.72 -3.82
C PRO A 150 -19.45 -5.03 -2.32
N ARG A 151 -19.48 -3.98 -1.48
CA ARG A 151 -19.61 -4.13 -0.02
C ARG A 151 -21.09 -4.23 0.38
N PRO A 152 -21.48 -5.07 1.36
CA PRO A 152 -20.64 -6.03 2.09
C PRO A 152 -20.21 -7.22 1.21
N LEU A 153 -18.97 -7.69 1.41
CA LEU A 153 -18.35 -8.70 0.52
C LEU A 153 -19.05 -10.06 0.56
N GLY A 154 -19.56 -10.47 1.74
CA GLY A 154 -20.19 -11.78 1.90
C GLY A 154 -19.23 -12.98 1.86
N VAL A 155 -17.93 -12.76 2.04
CA VAL A 155 -16.89 -13.80 2.02
C VAL A 155 -16.42 -14.09 3.45
N VAL A 156 -16.40 -15.37 3.84
CA VAL A 156 -15.86 -15.84 5.12
C VAL A 156 -14.42 -16.31 4.89
N LEU A 157 -13.49 -15.63 5.56
CA LEU A 157 -12.07 -15.91 5.49
C LEU A 157 -11.59 -16.51 6.81
N GLU A 158 -10.75 -17.53 6.73
CA GLU A 158 -10.01 -18.10 7.86
C GLU A 158 -8.52 -17.88 7.66
N TYR A 159 -7.79 -17.67 8.76
CA TYR A 159 -6.35 -17.47 8.71
C TYR A 159 -5.62 -18.73 9.14
N GLU A 160 -4.84 -19.28 8.22
CA GLU A 160 -4.03 -20.46 8.47
C GLU A 160 -2.63 -20.04 8.97
N GLU A 161 -2.45 -20.00 10.30
CA GLU A 161 -1.21 -19.52 10.94
C GLU A 161 0.04 -20.28 10.47
N ARG A 162 -0.10 -21.59 10.20
CA ARG A 162 1.00 -22.45 9.74
C ARG A 162 1.62 -21.95 8.44
N PHE A 163 0.81 -21.44 7.51
CA PHE A 163 1.25 -20.96 6.21
C PHE A 163 1.19 -19.43 6.09
N ARG A 164 0.71 -18.74 7.13
CA ARG A 164 0.53 -17.28 7.20
C ARG A 164 -0.23 -16.72 6.00
N ARG A 165 -1.38 -17.34 5.71
CA ARG A 165 -2.24 -16.98 4.57
C ARG A 165 -3.71 -17.04 4.99
N ALA A 166 -4.52 -16.18 4.37
CA ALA A 166 -5.96 -16.21 4.54
C ALA A 166 -6.59 -17.04 3.41
N THR A 167 -7.48 -17.97 3.76
CA THR A 167 -8.21 -18.82 2.83
C THR A 167 -9.70 -18.54 2.91
N VAL A 168 -10.38 -18.58 1.78
CA VAL A 168 -11.85 -18.53 1.73
C VAL A 168 -12.38 -19.86 2.21
N VAL A 169 -13.19 -19.85 3.26
CA VAL A 169 -13.80 -21.07 3.82
C VAL A 169 -15.23 -21.22 3.34
N ASP A 170 -15.99 -20.12 3.38
CA ASP A 170 -17.39 -20.14 3.00
C ASP A 170 -17.86 -18.77 2.49
N LEU A 171 -19.06 -18.73 1.92
CA LEU A 171 -19.72 -17.52 1.46
C LEU A 171 -21.07 -17.40 2.18
N ILE A 172 -21.39 -16.19 2.64
CA ILE A 172 -22.67 -15.92 3.30
C ILE A 172 -23.79 -15.99 2.27
N GLU A 173 -24.80 -16.82 2.55
CA GLU A 173 -25.93 -17.04 1.65
C GLU A 173 -26.69 -15.75 1.33
N GLY A 174 -27.14 -15.62 0.09
CA GLY A 174 -27.91 -14.47 -0.38
C GLY A 174 -27.08 -13.23 -0.73
N THR A 175 -25.79 -13.20 -0.38
CA THR A 175 -24.87 -12.10 -0.75
C THR A 175 -24.47 -12.14 -2.23
N TYR A 176 -23.91 -11.05 -2.73
CA TYR A 176 -23.41 -10.98 -4.12
C TYR A 176 -22.34 -12.03 -4.42
N ALA A 177 -21.49 -12.39 -3.45
CA ALA A 177 -20.49 -13.44 -3.61
C ALA A 177 -21.15 -14.81 -3.81
N ASP A 178 -22.15 -15.16 -2.98
CA ASP A 178 -22.90 -16.41 -3.12
C ASP A 178 -23.70 -16.47 -4.43
N GLN A 179 -24.36 -15.37 -4.81
CA GLN A 179 -25.07 -15.29 -6.09
C GLN A 179 -24.15 -15.49 -7.29
N ARG A 180 -22.92 -14.92 -7.26
CA ARG A 180 -21.93 -15.14 -8.33
C ARG A 180 -21.40 -16.56 -8.33
N ARG A 181 -21.15 -17.17 -7.18
CA ARG A 181 -20.81 -18.60 -7.08
C ARG A 181 -21.89 -19.48 -7.72
N LYS A 182 -23.16 -19.24 -7.38
CA LYS A 182 -24.31 -19.98 -7.95
C LYS A 182 -24.39 -19.82 -9.47
N LYS A 183 -24.16 -18.61 -9.99
CA LYS A 183 -24.09 -18.36 -11.44
C LYS A 183 -22.90 -19.06 -12.10
N ALA A 184 -21.73 -19.04 -11.46
CA ALA A 184 -20.53 -19.74 -11.93
C ALA A 184 -20.68 -21.27 -11.91
N ALA A 185 -21.50 -21.82 -11.02
CA ALA A 185 -21.83 -23.25 -11.03
C ALA A 185 -22.64 -23.65 -12.28
N LEU A 186 -23.38 -22.71 -12.87
CA LEU A 186 -24.14 -22.93 -14.10
C LEU A 186 -23.30 -22.67 -15.37
N ASN A 187 -22.28 -21.79 -15.28
CA ASN A 187 -21.43 -21.44 -16.41
C ASN A 187 -19.94 -21.45 -16.00
N SER A 188 -19.19 -22.38 -16.57
CA SER A 188 -17.75 -22.56 -16.32
C SER A 188 -16.91 -21.33 -16.64
N ASP A 189 -17.34 -20.49 -17.57
CA ASP A 189 -16.57 -19.30 -17.97
C ASP A 189 -16.59 -18.23 -16.87
N LEU A 190 -17.72 -18.13 -16.15
CA LEU A 190 -17.92 -17.18 -15.04
C LEU A 190 -17.22 -17.62 -13.75
N VAL A 191 -16.63 -18.82 -13.72
CA VAL A 191 -15.89 -19.34 -12.56
C VAL A 191 -14.71 -18.43 -12.20
N LYS A 192 -14.08 -17.80 -13.20
CA LYS A 192 -12.96 -16.87 -12.98
C LYS A 192 -13.37 -15.60 -12.23
N ASP A 193 -14.64 -15.21 -12.35
CA ASP A 193 -15.19 -13.98 -11.77
C ASP A 193 -15.92 -14.20 -10.43
N ALA A 194 -15.98 -15.46 -9.97
CA ALA A 194 -16.60 -15.85 -8.71
C ALA A 194 -15.53 -16.23 -7.68
N VAL A 195 -15.79 -15.90 -6.42
CA VAL A 195 -14.98 -16.38 -5.28
C VAL A 195 -15.44 -17.80 -4.95
N LEU A 196 -14.50 -18.72 -4.73
CA LEU A 196 -14.80 -20.09 -4.34
C LEU A 196 -14.16 -20.44 -2.98
N PRO A 197 -14.79 -21.33 -2.20
CA PRO A 197 -14.15 -21.96 -1.05
C PRO A 197 -12.84 -22.65 -1.45
N GLY A 198 -11.79 -22.45 -0.65
CA GLY A 198 -10.44 -22.95 -0.88
C GLY A 198 -9.51 -21.97 -1.61
N ASP A 199 -10.02 -20.85 -2.13
CA ASP A 199 -9.18 -19.79 -2.70
C ASP A 199 -8.32 -19.14 -1.62
N VAL A 200 -7.07 -18.78 -1.96
CA VAL A 200 -6.15 -18.08 -1.05
C VAL A 200 -6.18 -16.58 -1.36
N LEU A 201 -6.42 -15.74 -0.36
CA LEU A 201 -6.34 -14.29 -0.51
C LEU A 201 -4.88 -13.84 -0.63
N ARG A 202 -4.54 -13.23 -1.76
CA ARG A 202 -3.20 -12.69 -2.06
C ARG A 202 -3.12 -11.18 -1.88
N ALA A 203 -4.15 -10.47 -2.29
CA ALA A 203 -4.27 -9.03 -2.04
C ALA A 203 -5.73 -8.58 -2.04
N VAL A 204 -5.95 -7.40 -1.47
CA VAL A 204 -7.25 -6.72 -1.50
C VAL A 204 -7.05 -5.24 -1.75
N THR A 205 -7.92 -4.64 -2.55
CA THR A 205 -8.01 -3.18 -2.63
C THR A 205 -8.64 -2.65 -1.35
N ALA A 206 -7.90 -1.82 -0.63
CA ALA A 206 -8.33 -1.18 0.60
C ALA A 206 -8.32 0.34 0.41
N THR A 207 -9.24 1.03 1.08
CA THR A 207 -9.26 2.49 1.09
C THR A 207 -8.33 3.00 2.17
N ASN A 208 -7.41 3.88 1.82
CA ASN A 208 -6.56 4.56 2.78
C ASN A 208 -6.80 6.07 2.75
N PHE A 209 -6.68 6.70 3.92
CA PHE A 209 -6.77 8.15 4.05
C PHE A 209 -5.37 8.72 3.91
N VAL A 210 -5.09 9.36 2.78
CA VAL A 210 -3.82 10.06 2.58
C VAL A 210 -4.00 11.51 3.00
N TYR A 211 -3.33 11.89 4.08
CA TYR A 211 -3.27 13.29 4.50
C TYR A 211 -2.12 13.97 3.76
N PRO A 212 -2.39 14.95 2.88
CA PRO A 212 -1.32 15.71 2.26
C PRO A 212 -0.58 16.49 3.36
N THR A 213 0.76 16.54 3.29
CA THR A 213 1.62 17.20 4.29
C THR A 213 1.25 18.67 4.51
N ARG A 214 0.62 19.33 3.53
CA ARG A 214 0.10 20.69 3.64
C ARG A 214 -1.05 20.83 4.67
N ALA A 215 -1.82 19.77 4.91
CA ALA A 215 -2.89 19.75 5.92
C ALA A 215 -2.35 19.60 7.35
N LEU A 216 -1.16 19.02 7.52
CA LEU A 216 -0.51 18.84 8.84
C LEU A 216 -0.01 20.16 9.45
N PHE A 217 0.22 21.20 8.65
CA PHE A 217 0.69 22.51 9.12
C PHE A 217 -0.43 23.55 9.31
N GLY A 218 -1.69 23.11 9.44
CA GLY A 218 -2.80 23.99 9.83
C GLY A 218 -3.25 25.01 8.78
N ALA A 219 -2.76 24.90 7.54
CA ALA A 219 -3.21 25.77 6.44
C ALA A 219 -4.65 25.44 5.96
N ALA A 220 -5.22 24.31 6.39
CA ALA A 220 -6.61 23.93 6.14
C ALA A 220 -7.16 23.11 7.31
N PRO A 221 -8.38 23.41 7.82
CA PRO A 221 -8.99 22.65 8.91
C PRO A 221 -9.35 21.21 8.48
N PRO A 222 -9.26 20.22 9.38
CA PRO A 222 -9.61 18.83 9.09
C PRO A 222 -11.13 18.65 9.02
N GLU A 223 -11.73 18.87 7.85
CA GLU A 223 -13.18 18.68 7.65
C GLU A 223 -13.53 17.26 7.20
N ARG A 224 -14.25 16.52 8.05
CA ARG A 224 -14.97 15.31 7.66
C ARG A 224 -16.32 15.70 7.07
N HIS A 225 -16.37 16.08 5.78
CA HIS A 225 -17.65 16.19 5.08
C HIS A 225 -17.67 15.38 3.79
N ILE A 226 -18.60 14.45 3.81
CA ILE A 226 -19.10 13.64 2.70
C ILE A 226 -19.82 14.60 1.75
N HIS A 227 -19.61 14.42 0.45
CA HIS A 227 -20.43 14.91 -0.66
C HIS A 227 -20.07 16.29 -1.26
N TYR A 228 -19.52 16.22 -2.48
CA TYR A 228 -19.46 17.25 -3.54
C TYR A 228 -18.91 18.64 -3.17
N CYS A 229 -17.59 18.79 -3.00
CA CYS A 229 -16.81 19.86 -3.67
C CYS A 229 -15.30 19.67 -3.48
N LEU A 230 -14.64 19.26 -4.56
CA LEU A 230 -13.23 19.41 -4.94
C LEU A 230 -12.14 19.67 -3.86
N ARG A 231 -11.35 18.62 -3.63
CA ARG A 231 -9.86 18.65 -3.62
C ARG A 231 -9.10 18.96 -2.33
N LEU A 232 -9.44 18.35 -1.18
CA LEU A 232 -8.49 18.27 -0.05
C LEU A 232 -8.52 17.01 0.83
N PHE A 233 -9.49 16.09 0.64
CA PHE A 233 -9.45 14.73 1.22
C PHE A 233 -9.46 13.71 0.10
N LEU A 234 -8.28 13.21 -0.26
CA LEU A 234 -8.12 12.19 -1.29
C LEU A 234 -8.23 10.81 -0.62
N ILE A 235 -9.44 10.23 -0.66
CA ILE A 235 -9.64 8.80 -0.39
C ILE A 235 -8.98 8.06 -1.54
N THR A 236 -7.94 7.28 -1.25
CA THR A 236 -7.23 6.50 -2.26
C THR A 236 -7.48 5.02 -2.06
N GLN A 237 -7.82 4.33 -3.14
CA GLN A 237 -7.78 2.88 -3.17
C GLN A 237 -6.34 2.44 -3.43
N VAL A 238 -5.82 1.67 -2.49
CA VAL A 238 -4.47 1.09 -2.53
C VAL A 238 -4.58 -0.42 -2.46
N VAL A 239 -3.67 -1.12 -3.12
CA VAL A 239 -3.62 -2.59 -3.05
C VAL A 239 -2.87 -2.98 -1.79
N TYR A 240 -3.55 -3.68 -0.90
CA TYR A 240 -2.98 -4.29 0.28
C TYR A 240 -2.55 -5.72 -0.03
N GLY A 241 -1.24 -6.00 -0.01
CA GLY A 241 -0.70 -7.35 -0.13
C GLY A 241 -0.94 -8.15 1.15
N ALA A 242 -1.65 -9.27 1.06
CA ALA A 242 -2.00 -10.13 2.20
C ALA A 242 -0.92 -11.18 2.52
N ASP A 243 0.06 -11.36 1.63
CA ASP A 243 1.09 -12.39 1.76
C ASP A 243 1.97 -12.18 2.99
N LYS A 244 2.08 -13.24 3.81
CA LYS A 244 2.87 -13.29 5.05
C LYS A 244 2.51 -12.19 6.06
N GLN A 245 1.35 -11.54 5.91
CA GLN A 245 0.86 -10.52 6.82
C GLN A 245 0.11 -11.16 8.00
N SER A 246 0.06 -10.46 9.13
CA SER A 246 -0.74 -10.90 10.28
C SER A 246 -2.23 -10.81 9.98
N TRP A 247 -3.01 -11.70 10.60
CA TRP A 247 -4.46 -11.70 10.46
C TRP A 247 -5.11 -10.36 10.83
N SER A 248 -4.64 -9.74 11.91
CA SER A 248 -5.12 -8.42 12.36
C SER A 248 -4.95 -7.34 11.30
N SER A 249 -3.86 -7.37 10.54
CA SER A 249 -3.57 -6.38 9.49
C SER A 249 -4.45 -6.62 8.26
N ILE A 250 -4.68 -7.88 7.89
CA ILE A 250 -5.60 -8.27 6.81
C ILE A 250 -7.03 -7.87 7.16
N CYS A 251 -7.50 -8.19 8.37
CA CYS A 251 -8.81 -7.73 8.86
C CYS A 251 -8.91 -6.20 8.87
N GLY A 252 -7.83 -5.51 9.29
CA GLY A 252 -7.76 -4.07 9.26
C GLY A 252 -7.94 -3.50 7.85
N ALA A 253 -7.27 -4.08 6.86
CA ALA A 253 -7.41 -3.69 5.45
C ALA A 253 -8.82 -3.94 4.91
N LEU A 254 -9.43 -5.08 5.22
CA LEU A 254 -10.79 -5.41 4.78
C LEU A 254 -11.85 -4.50 5.43
N LYS A 255 -11.67 -4.18 6.72
CA LYS A 255 -12.55 -3.28 7.47
C LYS A 255 -12.40 -1.82 7.04
N ARG A 256 -11.26 -1.44 6.47
CA ARG A 256 -11.05 -0.12 5.88
C ARG A 256 -11.83 -0.03 4.57
N GLY A 257 -12.89 0.77 4.60
CA GLY A 257 -13.70 1.12 3.45
C GLY A 257 -15.18 1.00 3.74
N GLU A 258 -15.92 2.00 3.28
CA GLU A 258 -17.36 2.09 3.38
C GLU A 258 -18.00 1.70 2.05
N ALA A 259 -19.30 1.40 2.06
CA ALA A 259 -20.04 1.07 0.83
C ALA A 259 -19.98 2.19 -0.23
N ARG A 260 -19.85 3.45 0.20
CA ARG A 260 -19.72 4.61 -0.69
C ARG A 260 -18.39 4.67 -1.45
N ASP A 261 -17.36 3.97 -0.98
CA ASP A 261 -16.04 3.99 -1.61
C ASP A 261 -15.99 3.12 -2.88
N GLY A 262 -17.09 2.38 -3.14
CA GLY A 262 -17.30 1.53 -4.30
C GLY A 262 -16.85 0.09 -4.08
N ASP A 263 -16.75 -0.63 -5.20
CA ASP A 263 -16.41 -2.04 -5.19
C ASP A 263 -14.97 -2.30 -4.72
N VAL A 264 -14.79 -3.49 -4.15
CA VAL A 264 -13.53 -4.03 -3.68
C VAL A 264 -13.08 -5.15 -4.61
N THR A 265 -11.91 -4.99 -5.18
CA THR A 265 -11.20 -6.05 -5.90
C THR A 265 -10.37 -6.90 -4.95
N LEU A 266 -10.63 -8.20 -4.95
CA LEU A 266 -9.86 -9.25 -4.30
C LEU A 266 -8.95 -9.92 -5.34
N VAL A 267 -7.69 -10.12 -4.99
CA VAL A 267 -6.77 -10.96 -5.75
C VAL A 267 -6.64 -12.28 -5.02
N LEU A 268 -7.07 -13.35 -5.68
CA LEU A 268 -7.16 -14.69 -5.13
C LEU A 268 -6.24 -15.62 -5.89
N GLU A 269 -5.65 -16.59 -5.22
CA GLU A 269 -4.92 -17.70 -5.87
C GLU A 269 -5.77 -18.96 -5.74
N ARG A 270 -6.13 -19.53 -6.90
CA ARG A 270 -6.94 -20.74 -7.00
C ARG A 270 -6.12 -21.89 -7.51
N ARG A 271 -6.31 -23.08 -6.93
CA ARG A 271 -5.73 -24.33 -7.45
C ARG A 271 -6.38 -24.68 -8.78
N ARG A 272 -5.58 -25.01 -9.78
CA ARG A 272 -6.12 -25.59 -11.02
C ARG A 272 -6.79 -26.93 -10.68
N PRO A 273 -7.96 -27.21 -11.27
CA PRO A 273 -8.54 -28.55 -11.18
C PRO A 273 -7.50 -29.56 -11.65
N ARG A 274 -7.35 -30.65 -10.89
CA ARG A 274 -6.53 -31.76 -11.36
C ARG A 274 -7.15 -32.24 -12.68
N PRO A 275 -6.38 -32.39 -13.77
CA PRO A 275 -6.93 -33.03 -14.95
C PRO A 275 -7.49 -34.40 -14.56
N PRO A 276 -8.62 -34.83 -15.13
CA PRO A 276 -9.15 -36.16 -14.88
C PRO A 276 -8.02 -37.15 -15.12
N LYS A 277 -7.80 -38.06 -14.16
CA LYS A 277 -6.82 -39.13 -14.34
C LYS A 277 -7.26 -39.90 -15.57
N GLU A 278 -6.46 -39.86 -16.65
CA GLU A 278 -6.74 -40.66 -17.84
C GLU A 278 -7.05 -42.09 -17.36
N PRO A 279 -8.16 -42.69 -17.80
CA PRO A 279 -8.43 -44.08 -17.48
C PRO A 279 -7.18 -44.86 -17.85
N ARG A 280 -6.65 -45.65 -16.92
CA ARG A 280 -5.51 -46.52 -17.23
C ARG A 280 -6.01 -47.49 -18.31
N ASP A 281 -5.68 -47.20 -19.56
CA ASP A 281 -5.81 -48.12 -20.68
C ASP A 281 -5.10 -49.42 -20.29
N GLY A 282 -5.86 -50.42 -19.87
CA GLY A 282 -5.27 -51.68 -19.41
C GLY A 282 -6.06 -52.53 -18.42
N SER A 283 -7.32 -52.25 -18.12
CA SER A 283 -8.18 -53.24 -17.43
C SER A 283 -9.68 -52.98 -17.58
N ALA A 284 -10.13 -52.73 -18.81
CA ALA A 284 -11.44 -53.25 -19.20
C ALA A 284 -11.22 -54.74 -19.54
N LEU A 285 -10.93 -55.55 -18.51
CA LEU A 285 -11.16 -56.99 -18.62
C LEU A 285 -12.68 -57.13 -18.70
N ASP A 286 -13.13 -57.70 -19.81
CA ASP A 286 -14.52 -58.07 -20.05
C ASP A 286 -15.08 -58.80 -18.83
N ILE A 287 -15.91 -58.10 -18.05
CA ILE A 287 -16.71 -58.71 -16.96
C ILE A 287 -17.90 -59.50 -17.55
N PHE A 288 -18.08 -59.46 -18.87
CA PHE A 288 -19.20 -60.07 -19.59
C PHE A 288 -18.79 -61.06 -20.70
N ALA A 289 -17.54 -61.51 -20.73
CA ALA A 289 -17.09 -62.59 -21.62
C ALA A 289 -17.00 -63.93 -20.88
#